data_AF-A0A497YLH6-F1
#
_entry.id   AF-A0A497YLH6-F1
#
_cell.length_a   1.000
_cell.length_b   1.000
_cell.length_c   1.000
_cell.angle_alpha   90.00
_cell.angle_beta   90.00
_cell.angle_gamma   90.00
#
_symmetry.space_group_name_H-M   'P 1'
#
loop_
_entity.id
_entity.type
_entity.pdbx_description
1 polymer ?
#
loop_
_entity_poly.entity_id
_entity_poly.type
_entity_poly.pdbx_seq_one_letter_code
_entity_poly.pdbx_strand_id
1 'polypeptide(L)' 'MFDEPPKCQVCGRKIEGGELVELQMRYPKRKGFAEVKAYLKLEAKFTCDACSKSKK' A
#
# COMPACT_ATOMS: atom_id res chain seq x y z
N MET A 1 -18.31 0.84 -2.03
CA MET A 1 -17.13 1.59 -2.50
C MET A 1 -15.95 1.53 -1.50
N PHE A 2 -15.89 0.54 -0.58
CA PHE A 2 -14.87 0.44 0.46
C PHE A 2 -13.91 -0.76 0.31
N ASP A 3 -14.08 -1.56 -0.75
CA ASP A 3 -13.57 -2.95 -0.85
C ASP A 3 -12.62 -3.20 -2.02
N GLU A 4 -12.19 -2.18 -2.77
CA GLU A 4 -11.24 -2.46 -3.85
C GLU A 4 -9.85 -2.75 -3.26
N PRO A 5 -9.29 -3.95 -3.47
CA PRO A 5 -7.99 -4.32 -2.93
C PRO A 5 -6.90 -3.42 -3.50
N PRO A 6 -5.89 -3.03 -2.70
CA PRO A 6 -4.78 -2.22 -3.19
C PRO A 6 -4.07 -2.96 -4.33
N LYS A 7 -3.57 -2.22 -5.31
CA LYS A 7 -2.83 -2.77 -6.45
C LYS A 7 -1.35 -2.49 -6.29
N CYS A 8 -0.52 -3.43 -6.73
CA CYS A 8 0.92 -3.22 -6.80
C CYS A 8 1.23 -2.11 -7.82
N GLN A 9 2.02 -1.12 -7.44
CA GLN A 9 2.39 -0.03 -8.34
C GLN A 9 3.29 -0.50 -9.51
N VAL A 10 4.00 -1.62 -9.35
CA VAL A 10 4.96 -2.12 -10.34
C VAL A 10 4.27 -2.99 -11.39
N CYS A 11 3.47 -3.97 -10.97
CA CYS A 11 2.86 -4.95 -11.88
C CYS A 11 1.33 -4.81 -12.02
N GLY A 12 0.69 -3.90 -11.29
CA GLY A 12 -0.75 -3.66 -11.36
C GLY A 12 -1.63 -4.77 -10.76
N ARG A 13 -1.03 -5.86 -10.26
CA ARG A 13 -1.78 -6.96 -9.64
C ARG A 13 -2.49 -6.50 -8.37
N LYS A 14 -3.68 -7.04 -8.12
CA LYS A 14 -4.39 -6.84 -6.84
C LYS A 14 -3.62 -7.57 -5.73
N ILE A 15 -3.52 -6.92 -4.58
CA ILE A 15 -2.91 -7.47 -3.37
C ILE A 15 -4.03 -8.10 -2.54
N GLU A 16 -3.88 -9.38 -2.24
CA GLU A 16 -4.84 -10.14 -1.44
C GLU A 16 -4.58 -10.00 0.07
N GLY A 17 -5.60 -10.26 0.87
CA GLY A 17 -5.49 -10.19 2.32
C GLY A 17 -4.49 -11.22 2.85
N GLY A 18 -3.48 -10.76 3.60
CA GLY A 18 -2.41 -11.61 4.13
C GLY A 18 -1.16 -11.70 3.24
N GLU A 19 -1.15 -11.06 2.07
CA GLU A 19 0.05 -11.00 1.23
C GLU A 19 1.11 -10.05 1.83
N LEU A 20 2.37 -10.46 1.78
CA LEU A 20 3.51 -9.61 2.15
C LEU A 20 3.70 -8.50 1.11
N VAL A 21 3.79 -7.27 1.60
CA VAL A 21 3.95 -6.07 0.77
C VAL A 21 4.94 -5.10 1.37
N GLU A 22 5.67 -4.41 0.51
CA GLU A 22 6.47 -3.26 0.87
C GLU A 22 5.65 -1.99 0.67
N LEU A 23 5.69 -1.12 1.67
CA LEU A 23 4.94 0.14 1.70
C LEU A 23 5.90 1.33 1.58
N GLN A 24 5.66 2.20 0.61
CA GLN A 24 6.34 3.49 0.52
C GLN A 24 5.34 4.63 0.70
N MET A 25 5.56 5.46 1.71
CA MET A 25 4.72 6.62 2.02
C MET A 25 5.52 7.67 2.78
N ARG A 26 5.09 8.94 2.71
CA ARG A 26 5.59 9.98 3.61
C ARG A 26 4.96 9.82 4.98
N TYR A 27 5.71 10.12 6.04
CA TYR A 27 5.15 10.11 7.38
C TYR A 27 4.12 11.25 7.52
N PRO A 28 2.88 10.96 7.95
CA PRO A 28 1.82 11.96 7.99
C PRO A 28 2.12 13.06 9.01
N LYS A 29 1.86 14.32 8.63
CA LYS A 29 2.11 15.48 9.51
C LYS A 29 1.05 15.66 10.60
N ARG A 30 -0.17 15.13 10.41
CA ARG A 30 -1.31 15.24 11.34
C ARG A 30 -1.58 13.88 12.00
N LYS A 31 -1.85 13.90 13.31
CA LYS A 31 -1.99 12.71 14.16
C LYS A 31 -3.46 12.40 14.43
N GLY A 32 -4.12 11.69 13.52
CA GLY A 32 -5.47 11.15 13.71
C GLY A 32 -5.57 9.71 13.21
N PHE A 33 -6.00 8.76 14.04
CA PHE A 33 -6.09 7.33 13.67
C PHE A 33 -6.98 7.08 12.44
N ALA A 34 -8.10 7.80 12.34
CA ALA A 34 -8.99 7.76 11.18
C ALA A 34 -8.31 8.31 9.92
N GLU A 35 -7.46 9.33 10.08
CA GLU A 35 -6.68 9.92 9.00
C GLU A 35 -5.60 8.97 8.50
N VAL A 36 -4.93 8.19 9.38
CA VAL A 36 -3.87 7.25 8.95
C VAL A 36 -4.39 6.19 7.99
N LYS A 37 -5.56 5.59 8.23
CA LYS A 37 -6.14 4.59 7.30
C LYS A 37 -6.50 5.20 5.94
N ALA A 38 -7.10 6.39 5.93
CA ALA A 38 -7.40 7.10 4.70
C ALA A 38 -6.12 7.53 3.96
N TYR A 39 -5.12 8.00 4.70
CA TYR A 39 -3.81 8.41 4.21
C TYR A 39 -3.05 7.24 3.59
N LEU A 40 -3.09 6.07 4.22
CA LEU A 40 -2.55 4.83 3.64
C LEU A 40 -3.22 4.47 2.31
N LYS A 41 -4.54 4.62 2.20
CA LYS A 41 -5.26 4.32 0.95
C LYS A 41 -4.98 5.33 -0.17
N LEU A 42 -4.73 6.60 0.17
CA LEU A 42 -4.57 7.68 -0.80
C LEU A 42 -3.11 7.89 -1.22
N GLU A 43 -2.18 7.87 -0.27
CA GLU A 43 -0.78 8.25 -0.51
C GLU A 43 0.19 7.07 -0.46
N ALA A 44 -0.21 5.92 0.07
CA ALA A 44 0.73 4.81 0.17
C ALA A 44 0.83 4.03 -1.14
N LYS A 45 2.08 3.79 -1.52
CA LYS A 45 2.45 3.02 -2.69
C LYS A 45 2.76 1.60 -2.24
N PHE A 46 1.92 0.66 -2.65
CA PHE A 46 2.11 -0.75 -2.34
C PHE A 46 2.94 -1.42 -3.43
N THR A 47 3.95 -2.19 -3.02
CA THR A 47 4.73 -3.05 -3.89
C THR A 47 4.63 -4.47 -3.37
N CYS A 48 4.22 -5.41 -4.21
CA CYS A 48 4.11 -6.81 -3.80
C CYS A 48 5.47 -7.46 -3.56
N ASP A 49 5.51 -8.51 -2.74
CA ASP A 49 6.73 -9.26 -2.42
C ASP A 49 7.54 -9.67 -3.67
N ALA A 50 6.87 -10.13 -4.73
CA ALA A 50 7.53 -10.51 -5.98
C ALA A 50 8.30 -9.35 -6.64
N CYS A 51 7.67 -8.17 -6.68
CA CYS A 51 8.30 -6.98 -7.26
C CYS A 51 9.35 -6.34 -6.33
N SER A 52 9.18 -6.45 -5.01
CA SER A 52 10.18 -6.00 -4.03
C SER A 52 11.44 -6.88 -4.12
N LYS A 53 11.29 -8.20 -4.19
CA LYS A 53 12.42 -9.15 -4.36
C LYS A 53 13.18 -8.97 -5.67
N SER A 54 12.49 -8.63 -6.76
CA SER A 54 13.14 -8.39 -8.06
C SER A 54 13.95 -7.09 -8.11
N LYS A 55 13.79 -6.18 -7.15
CA LYS A 55 14.58 -4.93 -7.05
C LYS A 55 15.85 -5.08 -6.20
N LYS A 56 16.04 -6.24 -5.57
CA LYS A 56 17.14 -6.52 -4.64
C LYS A 56 18.21 -7.35 -5.33
#